data_AF-A0AAN7JLH8-F1
#
_entry.id   AF-A0AAN7JLH8-F1
#
_cell.length_a   1.000
_cell.length_b   1.000
_cell.length_c   1.000
_cell.angle_alpha   90.00
_cell.angle_beta   90.00
_cell.angle_gamma   90.00
#
_symmetry.space_group_name_H-M   'P 1'
#
loop_
_entity.id
_entity.type
_entity.pdbx_description
1 polymer ?
#
loop_
_entity_poly.entity_id
_entity_poly.type
_entity_poly.pdbx_seq_one_letter_code
_entity_poly.pdbx_strand_id
1 'polypeptide(L)'
;MVGEVGELSEIFQWKGEVPRGLPGWKEEEKQHLQEELYDVLLYLVRFSDVCGVDLGKAALRKVELNAIKYPVKLCKGSSRKYTEIIDNDGADADSSIPAENGDR
;
A
#
# COMPACT_ATOMS: atom_id res chain seq x y z
N MET A 1 9.04 -15.96 11.49
CA MET A 1 8.45 -15.09 10.42
C MET A 1 7.01 -15.45 10.11
N VAL A 2 6.67 -16.58 9.47
CA VAL A 2 5.24 -16.89 9.21
C VAL A 2 4.45 -17.07 10.52
N GLY A 3 5.09 -17.66 11.54
CA GLY A 3 4.56 -17.71 12.92
C GLY A 3 4.23 -16.32 13.46
N GLU A 4 5.23 -15.43 13.59
CA GLU A 4 4.99 -14.06 14.08
C GLU A 4 3.94 -13.28 13.27
N VAL A 5 3.89 -13.47 11.93
CA VAL A 5 2.85 -12.82 11.11
C VAL A 5 1.46 -13.38 11.47
N GLY A 6 1.38 -14.66 11.81
CA GLY A 6 0.18 -15.29 12.36
C GLY A 6 -0.21 -14.68 13.70
N GLU A 7 0.70 -14.63 14.66
CA GLU A 7 0.48 -14.04 15.99
C GLU A 7 0.06 -12.56 15.89
N LEU A 8 0.74 -11.77 15.07
CA LEU A 8 0.34 -10.40 14.73
C LEU A 8 -1.08 -10.34 14.15
N SER A 9 -1.46 -11.29 13.30
CA SER A 9 -2.80 -11.33 12.67
C SER A 9 -3.89 -11.70 13.68
N GLU A 10 -3.59 -12.57 14.64
CA GLU A 10 -4.52 -12.98 15.71
C GLU A 10 -4.99 -11.79 16.56
N ILE A 11 -4.11 -10.81 16.81
CA ILE A 11 -4.43 -9.57 17.52
C ILE A 11 -5.62 -8.82 16.88
N PHE A 12 -5.74 -8.87 15.55
CA PHE A 12 -6.75 -8.13 14.79
C PHE A 12 -7.97 -8.96 14.39
N GLN A 13 -7.94 -10.29 14.57
CA GLN A 13 -8.94 -11.21 14.02
C GLN A 13 -10.39 -10.86 14.39
N TRP A 14 -10.60 -10.24 15.56
CA TRP A 14 -11.93 -9.89 16.08
C TRP A 14 -12.12 -8.38 16.35
N LYS A 15 -11.18 -7.53 15.89
CA LYS A 15 -11.18 -6.09 16.23
C LYS A 15 -11.99 -5.20 15.29
N GLY A 16 -12.54 -5.74 14.19
CA GLY A 16 -13.28 -4.95 13.20
C GLY A 16 -12.44 -3.83 12.58
N GLU A 17 -13.05 -2.68 12.30
CA GLU A 17 -12.29 -1.50 11.86
C GLU A 17 -11.48 -0.92 13.02
N VAL A 18 -10.15 -0.90 12.87
CA VAL A 18 -9.24 -0.37 13.88
C VAL A 18 -8.80 1.05 13.50
N PRO A 19 -9.24 2.08 14.25
CA PRO A 19 -8.83 3.45 13.97
C PRO A 19 -7.36 3.70 14.29
N ARG A 20 -6.77 4.66 13.59
CA ARG A 20 -5.38 5.09 13.81
C ARG A 20 -5.20 5.53 15.27
N GLY A 21 -4.07 5.12 15.85
CA GLY A 21 -3.71 5.47 17.23
C GLY A 21 -4.32 4.56 18.29
N LEU A 22 -5.10 3.55 17.89
CA LEU A 22 -5.64 2.51 18.78
C LEU A 22 -6.37 3.08 20.02
N PRO A 23 -7.30 4.04 19.85
CA PRO A 23 -8.10 4.55 20.96
C PRO A 23 -8.87 3.41 21.63
N GLY A 24 -8.90 3.41 22.97
CA GLY A 24 -9.59 2.39 23.76
C GLY A 24 -8.83 1.07 23.93
N TRP A 25 -7.63 0.92 23.34
CA TRP A 25 -6.76 -0.23 23.61
C TRP A 25 -6.05 -0.05 24.94
N LYS A 26 -5.99 -1.13 25.72
CA LYS A 26 -5.19 -1.21 26.94
C LYS A 26 -3.71 -1.16 26.59
N GLU A 27 -2.90 -0.72 27.55
CA GLU A 27 -1.45 -0.64 27.34
C GLU A 27 -0.83 -2.01 27.06
N GLU A 28 -1.30 -3.05 27.75
CA GLU A 28 -0.89 -4.45 27.52
C GLU A 28 -1.17 -4.91 26.08
N GLU A 29 -2.31 -4.51 25.49
CA GLU A 29 -2.64 -4.87 24.10
C GLU A 29 -1.73 -4.14 23.09
N LYS A 30 -1.35 -2.90 23.39
CA LYS A 30 -0.42 -2.13 22.55
C LYS A 30 1.00 -2.68 22.68
N GLN A 31 1.40 -3.09 23.87
CA GLN A 31 2.68 -3.71 24.11
C GLN A 31 2.77 -5.04 23.35
N HIS A 32 1.76 -5.90 23.46
CA HIS A 32 1.73 -7.16 22.71
C HIS A 32 1.79 -6.91 21.19
N LEU A 33 1.05 -5.94 20.67
CA LEU A 33 1.16 -5.53 19.26
C LEU A 33 2.59 -5.09 18.88
N GLN A 34 3.27 -4.34 19.74
CA GLN A 34 4.64 -3.91 19.50
C GLN A 34 5.62 -5.07 19.49
N GLU A 35 5.44 -6.05 20.37
CA GLU A 35 6.25 -7.27 20.46
C GLU A 35 6.12 -8.08 19.15
N GLU A 36 4.90 -8.35 18.68
CA GLU A 36 4.70 -9.09 17.42
C GLU A 36 5.25 -8.33 16.19
N LEU A 37 5.08 -7.01 16.15
CA LEU A 37 5.68 -6.17 15.10
C LEU A 37 7.21 -6.25 15.11
N TYR A 38 7.81 -6.26 16.31
CA TYR A 38 9.25 -6.39 16.48
C TYR A 38 9.74 -7.76 16.01
N ASP A 39 9.04 -8.84 16.36
CA ASP A 39 9.45 -10.19 15.97
C ASP A 39 9.38 -10.40 14.46
N VAL A 40 8.32 -9.90 13.80
CA VAL A 40 8.25 -9.87 12.32
C VAL A 40 9.44 -9.13 11.72
N LEU A 41 9.74 -7.93 12.23
CA LEU A 41 10.86 -7.12 11.73
C LEU A 41 12.21 -7.82 11.95
N LEU A 42 12.44 -8.35 13.14
CA LEU A 42 13.69 -9.00 13.52
C LEU A 42 13.95 -10.22 12.62
N TYR A 43 12.95 -11.07 12.43
CA TYR A 43 13.08 -12.22 11.52
C TYR A 43 13.31 -11.78 10.08
N LEU A 44 12.65 -10.72 9.60
CA LEU A 44 12.87 -10.21 8.24
C LEU A 44 14.29 -9.67 8.04
N VAL A 45 14.80 -8.90 9.01
CA VAL A 45 16.18 -8.40 8.99
C VAL A 45 17.15 -9.57 8.99
N ARG A 46 16.97 -10.54 9.89
CA ARG A 46 17.85 -11.72 9.95
C ARG A 46 17.79 -12.56 8.69
N PHE A 47 16.59 -12.73 8.12
CA PHE A 47 16.40 -13.45 6.86
C PHE A 47 17.12 -12.76 5.71
N SER A 48 17.05 -11.42 5.63
CA SER A 48 17.74 -10.65 4.60
C SER A 48 19.26 -10.83 4.67
N ASP A 49 19.83 -10.82 5.87
CA ASP A 49 21.26 -11.06 6.12
C ASP A 49 21.69 -12.46 5.66
N VAL A 50 20.93 -13.50 6.04
CA VAL A 50 21.19 -14.89 5.61
C VAL A 50 21.12 -15.03 4.09
N CYS A 51 20.22 -14.30 3.42
CA CYS A 51 20.09 -14.31 1.97
C CYS A 51 21.09 -13.39 1.24
N GLY A 52 21.93 -12.63 1.96
CA GLY A 52 22.84 -11.65 1.37
C GLY A 52 22.13 -10.47 0.69
N VAL A 53 20.92 -10.13 1.13
CA VAL A 53 20.12 -9.03 0.59
C VAL A 53 20.31 -7.79 1.46
N ASP A 54 20.77 -6.70 0.85
CA ASP A 54 20.74 -5.38 1.47
C ASP A 54 19.28 -4.89 1.53
N LEU A 55 18.62 -5.18 2.64
CA LEU A 55 17.20 -4.88 2.85
C LEU A 55 16.90 -3.39 2.74
N GLY A 56 17.81 -2.53 3.23
CA GLY A 56 17.67 -1.08 3.16
C GLY A 56 17.65 -0.57 1.71
N LYS A 57 18.61 -0.99 0.89
CA LYS A 57 18.63 -0.65 -0.54
C LYS A 57 17.43 -1.24 -1.29
N ALA A 58 17.05 -2.47 -0.98
CA ALA A 58 15.90 -3.13 -1.60
C ALA A 58 14.60 -2.38 -1.30
N ALA A 59 14.42 -1.92 -0.05
CA ALA A 59 13.26 -1.13 0.36
C ALA A 59 13.19 0.23 -0.37
N LEU A 60 14.31 0.96 -0.44
CA LEU A 60 14.37 2.25 -1.14
C LEU A 60 14.04 2.11 -2.63
N ARG A 61 14.67 1.13 -3.32
CA ARG A 61 14.35 0.82 -4.72
C ARG A 61 12.87 0.49 -4.91
N LYS A 62 12.26 -0.22 -3.96
CA LYS A 62 10.84 -0.57 -4.04
C LYS A 62 9.94 0.66 -3.90
N VAL A 63 10.28 1.62 -3.04
CA VAL A 63 9.56 2.89 -2.90
C VAL A 63 9.60 3.68 -4.22
N GLU A 64 10.75 3.78 -4.86
CA GLU A 64 10.91 4.44 -6.16
C GLU A 64 10.03 3.78 -7.24
N LEU A 65 10.07 2.45 -7.34
CA LEU A 65 9.23 1.69 -8.28
C LEU A 65 7.74 1.87 -7.98
N ASN A 66 7.36 1.94 -6.70
CA ASN A 66 5.97 2.19 -6.32
C ASN A 66 5.52 3.61 -6.69
N ALA A 67 6.39 4.62 -6.62
CA ALA A 67 6.07 5.99 -7.04
C ALA A 67 5.79 6.07 -8.55
N ILE A 68 6.50 5.29 -9.37
CA ILE A 68 6.23 5.17 -10.81
C ILE A 68 4.89 4.44 -11.03
N LYS A 69 4.65 3.36 -10.29
CA LYS A 69 3.44 2.54 -10.43
C LYS A 69 2.17 3.21 -9.91
N TYR A 70 2.28 4.12 -8.94
CA TYR A 70 1.16 4.85 -8.34
C TYR A 70 1.42 6.36 -8.32
N PRO A 71 1.29 7.04 -9.48
CA PRO A 71 1.53 8.48 -9.56
C PRO A 71 0.53 9.25 -8.69
N VAL A 72 1.03 10.20 -7.90
CA VAL A 72 0.21 11.00 -6.96
C VAL A 72 -0.94 11.72 -7.66
N LYS A 73 -0.75 12.14 -8.92
CA LYS A 73 -1.80 12.81 -9.72
C LYS A 73 -3.00 11.91 -10.02
N LEU A 74 -2.78 10.59 -10.11
CA LEU A 74 -3.81 9.59 -10.43
C LEU A 74 -4.41 8.95 -9.17
N CYS A 75 -3.66 8.91 -8.06
CA CYS A 75 -4.04 8.17 -6.85
C CYS A 75 -4.39 9.06 -5.65
N LYS A 76 -4.51 10.38 -5.82
CA LYS A 76 -4.85 11.30 -4.71
C LYS A 76 -6.29 11.02 -4.23
N GLY A 77 -6.43 10.37 -3.07
CA GLY A 77 -7.72 10.10 -2.44
C GLY A 77 -8.38 8.75 -2.81
N SER A 78 -7.67 7.84 -3.48
CA SER A 78 -8.21 6.54 -3.87
C SER A 78 -7.20 5.41 -3.65
N SER A 79 -7.62 4.33 -2.97
CA SER A 79 -6.85 3.09 -2.80
C SER A 79 -6.94 2.13 -3.99
N ARG A 80 -7.58 2.55 -5.09
CA ARG A 80 -7.72 1.73 -6.32
C ARG A 80 -6.37 1.43 -6.94
N LYS A 81 -6.26 0.25 -7.55
CA LYS A 81 -5.08 -0.10 -8.36
C LYS A 81 -5.03 0.80 -9.59
N TYR A 82 -3.81 1.21 -10.00
CA TYR A 82 -3.59 2.06 -11.17
C TYR A 82 -4.22 1.52 -12.47
N THR A 83 -4.37 0.19 -12.58
CA THR A 83 -5.02 -0.50 -13.70
C THR A 83 -6.48 -0.09 -13.86
N GLU A 84 -7.16 0.27 -12.78
CA GLU A 84 -8.55 0.70 -12.78
C GLU A 84 -8.70 2.21 -13.06
N ILE A 85 -7.58 2.96 -13.08
CA ILE A 85 -7.58 4.41 -13.32
C ILE A 85 -7.33 4.72 -14.81
N ILE A 86 -6.46 3.96 -15.47
CA ILE A 86 -6.15 4.15 -16.91
C ILE A 86 -7.36 3.86 -17.80
N ASP A 87 -8.20 2.89 -17.44
CA ASP A 87 -9.40 2.54 -18.22
C ASP A 87 -10.44 3.67 -18.29
N ASN A 88 -10.37 4.66 -17.39
CA ASN A 88 -11.38 5.72 -17.29
C ASN A 88 -10.98 7.03 -17.98
N ASP A 89 -9.68 7.29 -18.20
CA ASP A 89 -9.20 8.50 -18.88
C ASP A 89 -9.17 8.37 -20.42
N GLY A 90 -9.39 7.17 -20.95
CA GLY A 90 -9.44 6.90 -22.41
C GLY A 90 -10.79 7.21 -23.07
N ALA A 91 -11.82 7.58 -22.31
CA ALA A 91 -13.18 7.75 -22.82
C ALA A 91 -13.58 9.20 -23.18
N ASP A 92 -12.80 10.21 -22.75
CA ASP A 92 -13.23 11.62 -22.82
C ASP A 92 -12.37 12.50 -23.75
N ALA A 93 -11.61 11.92 -24.68
CA ALA A 93 -10.75 12.65 -25.59
C ALA A 93 -11.02 12.37 -27.09
N ASP A 94 -12.28 12.42 -27.53
CA ASP A 94 -12.59 12.78 -28.93
C ASP A 94 -14.04 13.27 -29.11
N SER A 95 -14.30 14.55 -28.85
CA SER A 95 -15.48 15.25 -29.41
C SER A 95 -15.27 16.76 -29.45
N SER A 96 -14.34 17.21 -30.29
CA SER A 96 -14.23 18.63 -30.64
C SER A 96 -13.62 18.79 -32.05
N ILE A 97 -14.30 18.25 -33.06
CA ILE A 97 -14.11 18.70 -34.45
C ILE A 97 -15.34 19.56 -34.81
N PRO A 98 -15.17 20.84 -35.19
CA PRO A 98 -16.29 21.67 -35.61
C PRO A 98 -16.78 21.23 -37.00
N ALA A 99 -18.10 21.10 -37.17
CA ALA A 99 -18.73 20.80 -38.44
C ALA A 99 -18.50 21.93 -39.46
N GLU A 100 -17.89 21.60 -40.61
CA GLU A 100 -17.94 22.44 -41.81
C GLU A 100 -19.38 22.46 -42.35
N ASN A 101 -20.02 23.63 -42.32
CA ASN A 101 -21.28 23.90 -43.00
C ASN A 101 -21.02 24.11 -44.49
N GLY A 102 -21.51 23.20 -45.33
CA GLY A 102 -21.71 23.44 -46.76
C GLY A 102 -23.12 23.98 -47.00
N ASP A 103 -23.23 25.19 -47.54
CA ASP A 103 -24.40 25.59 -48.34
C ASP A 103 -24.02 26.67 -49.37
N ARG A 104 -24.20 26.29 -50.65
CA ARG A 104 -24.01 27.01 -51.94
C ARG A 104 -22.64 26.97 -52.62
#